data_AF-A0A7V5QBQ0-F1
#
_entry.id   AF-A0A7V5QBQ0-F1
#
_cell.length_a   1.000
_cell.length_b   1.000
_cell.length_c   1.000
_cell.angle_alpha   90.00
_cell.angle_beta   90.00
_cell.angle_gamma   90.00
#
_symmetry.space_group_name_H-M   'P 1'
#
loop_
_entity.id
_entity.type
_entity.pdbx_description
1 polymer ?
#
loop_
_entity_poly.entity_id
_entity_poly.type
_entity_poly.pdbx_seq_one_letter_code
_entity_poly.pdbx_strand_id
1 'polypeptide(L)' 'AASIAAKVVRDKIMDELAEEFPGYGWERNRGYGTREHMAALEKLGPTPYHRRSFAPVRRLLK' A
#
# COMPACT_ATOMS: atom_id res chain seq x y z
N ALA A 1 -18.84 13.40 10.82
CA ALA A 1 -19.16 11.95 10.70
C ALA A 1 -18.47 11.30 9.49
N ALA A 2 -18.66 11.79 8.26
CA ALA A 2 -18.18 11.13 7.03
C ALA A 2 -16.65 10.87 6.97
N SER A 3 -15.82 11.81 7.40
CA SER A 3 -14.35 11.68 7.36
C SER A 3 -13.82 10.55 8.26
N ILE A 4 -14.45 10.34 9.43
CA ILE A 4 -14.09 9.29 10.37
C ILE A 4 -14.47 7.92 9.79
N ALA A 5 -15.71 7.79 9.29
CA ALA A 5 -16.17 6.56 8.66
C ALA A 5 -15.28 6.17 7.47
N ALA A 6 -14.90 7.14 6.62
CA ALA A 6 -13.99 6.90 5.51
C ALA A 6 -12.62 6.39 5.96
N LYS A 7 -12.06 6.94 7.06
CA LYS A 7 -10.77 6.49 7.60
C LYS A 7 -10.85 5.06 8.13
N VAL A 8 -11.88 4.75 8.93
CA VAL A 8 -12.07 3.41 9.51
C VAL A 8 -12.19 2.35 8.42
N VAL A 9 -12.99 2.63 7.38
CA VAL A 9 -13.13 1.71 6.24
C VAL A 9 -11.81 1.56 5.48
N ARG A 10 -11.11 2.67 5.20
CA ARG A 10 -9.81 2.62 4.51
C ARG A 10 -8.78 1.80 5.29
N ASP A 11 -8.74 1.95 6.61
CA ASP A 11 -7.78 1.22 7.44
C ASP A 11 -8.04 -0.28 7.42
N LYS A 12 -9.31 -0.69 7.55
CA LYS A 12 -9.70 -2.09 7.48
C LYS A 12 -9.29 -2.74 6.15
N ILE A 13 -9.51 -2.05 5.02
CA ILE A 13 -9.09 -2.52 3.70
C ILE A 13 -7.56 -2.71 3.66
N MET A 14 -6.79 -1.80 4.26
CA MET A 14 -5.33 -1.93 4.25
C MET A 14 -4.84 -3.08 5.13
N ASP A 15 -5.54 -3.38 6.22
CA ASP A 15 -5.23 -4.52 7.09
C ASP A 15 -5.53 -5.85 6.36
N GLU A 16 -6.69 -5.96 5.70
CA GLU A 16 -7.03 -7.13 4.86
C GLU A 16 -6.01 -7.34 3.71
N LEU A 17 -5.62 -6.26 3.05
CA LEU A 17 -4.61 -6.32 2.00
C LEU A 17 -3.22 -6.69 2.53
N ALA A 18 -2.89 -6.38 3.80
CA ALA A 18 -1.63 -6.78 4.41
C ALA A 18 -1.57 -8.30 4.66
N GLU A 19 -2.72 -8.91 4.94
CA GLU A 19 -2.84 -10.37 5.06
C GLU A 19 -2.70 -11.06 3.69
N GLU A 20 -3.33 -10.52 2.64
CA GLU A 20 -3.26 -11.07 1.28
C GLU A 20 -1.87 -10.84 0.63
N PHE A 21 -1.24 -9.69 0.91
CA PHE A 21 0.08 -9.30 0.38
C PHE A 21 1.04 -8.99 1.54
N PRO A 22 1.59 -10.02 2.20
CA PRO A 22 2.50 -9.82 3.32
C PRO A 22 3.81 -9.17 2.86
N GLY A 23 4.37 -8.32 3.74
CA GLY A 23 5.70 -7.72 3.56
C GLY A 23 5.72 -6.27 3.07
N TYR A 24 4.58 -5.70 2.64
CA TYR A 24 4.49 -4.27 2.28
C TYR A 24 4.24 -3.35 3.50
N GLY A 25 3.96 -3.91 4.68
CA GLY A 25 3.73 -3.16 5.93
C GLY A 25 2.44 -2.34 5.94
N TRP A 26 1.45 -2.72 5.13
CA TRP A 26 0.20 -1.98 4.91
C TRP A 26 -0.66 -1.83 6.18
N GLU A 27 -0.57 -2.79 7.10
CA GLU A 27 -1.16 -2.78 8.43
C GLU A 27 -0.57 -1.71 9.36
N ARG A 28 0.52 -1.04 8.93
CA ARG A 28 1.16 0.08 9.64
C ARG A 28 1.17 1.34 8.80
N ASN A 29 1.63 1.27 7.55
CA ASN A 29 1.81 2.43 6.69
C ASN A 29 0.58 2.80 5.85
N ARG A 30 -0.48 1.98 5.85
CA ARG A 30 -1.74 2.24 5.11
C ARG A 30 -1.54 2.64 3.64
N GLY A 31 -0.54 2.05 2.98
CA GLY A 31 -0.22 2.29 1.57
C GLY A 31 0.54 3.59 1.29
N TYR A 32 0.94 4.36 2.31
CA TYR A 32 1.81 5.52 2.12
C TYR A 32 3.24 5.06 1.77
N GLY A 33 3.94 5.87 0.96
CA GLY A 33 5.30 5.58 0.46
C GLY A 33 6.38 5.76 1.53
N THR A 34 6.29 5.00 2.63
CA THR A 34 7.30 4.94 3.68
C THR A 34 8.55 4.21 3.18
N ARG A 35 9.69 4.39 3.87
CA ARG A 35 10.93 3.68 3.54
C ARG A 35 10.74 2.16 3.50
N GLU A 36 10.00 1.62 4.46
CA GLU A 36 9.64 0.20 4.55
C GLU A 36 8.84 -0.25 3.32
N HIS A 37 7.82 0.51 2.93
CA HIS A 37 7.00 0.19 1.77
C HIS A 37 7.78 0.28 0.45
N MET A 38 8.65 1.28 0.31
CA MET A 38 9.49 1.45 -0.87
C MET A 38 10.48 0.28 -1.02
N ALA A 39 11.12 -0.14 0.07
CA ALA A 39 12.00 -1.29 0.07
C ALA A 39 11.24 -2.59 -0.26
N ALA A 40 10.01 -2.75 0.26
CA ALA A 40 9.16 -3.87 -0.08
C ALA A 40 8.75 -3.87 -1.56
N LEU A 41 8.43 -2.70 -2.12
CA LEU A 41 8.13 -2.53 -3.55
C LEU A 41 9.30 -2.93 -4.45
N GLU A 42 10.53 -2.58 -4.06
CA GLU A 42 11.74 -2.98 -4.79
C GLU A 42 12.01 -4.50 -4.69
N LYS A 43 11.72 -5.11 -3.53
CA LYS A 43 11.99 -6.53 -3.27
C LYS A 43 10.91 -7.48 -3.82
N LEU A 44 9.65 -7.13 -3.65
CA LEU A 44 8.49 -7.97 -3.95
C LEU A 44 7.80 -7.58 -5.27
N GLY A 45 8.11 -6.41 -5.81
CA GLY A 45 7.46 -5.84 -6.97
C GLY A 45 6.13 -5.14 -6.63
N PRO A 46 5.45 -4.52 -7.62
CA PRO A 46 4.15 -3.91 -7.40
C PRO A 46 2.99 -4.91 -7.56
N THR A 47 1.99 -4.80 -6.68
CA THR A 47 0.73 -5.57 -6.75
C THR A 47 -0.35 -4.86 -7.60
N PRO A 48 -1.47 -5.52 -7.94
CA PRO A 48 -2.59 -4.86 -8.64
C PRO A 48 -3.20 -3.66 -7.89
N TYR A 49 -3.10 -3.65 -6.55
CA TYR A 49 -3.60 -2.57 -5.70
C TYR A 49 -2.67 -1.35 -5.63
N HIS A 50 -1.45 -1.46 -6.16
CA HIS A 50 -0.56 -0.32 -6.29
C HIS A 50 -1.00 0.60 -7.44
N ARG A 51 -1.00 1.90 -7.16
CA ARG A 51 -1.33 2.92 -8.16
C ARG A 51 -0.19 3.05 -9.17
N ARG A 52 -0.33 2.39 -10.32
CA ARG A 52 0.69 2.32 -11.38
C ARG A 52 1.13 3.67 -11.95
N SER A 53 0.28 4.71 -11.85
CA SER A 53 0.62 6.07 -12.28
C SER A 53 1.57 6.79 -11.32
N PHE A 54 1.71 6.32 -10.08
CA PHE A 54 2.56 6.98 -9.09
C PHE A 54 4.03 6.73 -9.42
N ALA A 55 4.86 7.77 -9.29
CA ALA A 55 6.24 7.76 -9.77
C ALA A 55 7.10 6.58 -9.23
N PRO A 56 6.98 6.14 -7.95
CA PRO A 56 7.64 4.92 -7.47
C PRO A 56 7.25 3.66 -8.26
N VAL A 57 5.95 3.41 -8.38
CA VAL A 57 5.42 2.20 -9.01
C VAL A 57 5.68 2.21 -10.50
N ARG A 58 5.48 3.35 -11.17
CA ARG A 58 5.75 3.52 -12.60
C ARG A 58 7.21 3.23 -12.96
N ARG A 59 8.17 3.54 -12.07
CA ARG A 59 9.59 3.29 -12.30
C ARG A 59 9.94 1.80 -12.26
N LEU A 60 9.20 1.00 -11.50
CA LEU A 60 9.41 -0.45 -11.38
C LEU A 60 8.73 -1.24 -12.50
N LEU A 61 7.80 -0.61 -13.24
CA LEU A 61 7.04 -1.23 -14.33
C LEU A 61 7.61 -0.92 -15.73
N LYS A 62 8.72 -0.19 -15.79
CA LYS A 62 9.46 0.11 -17.03
C LYS A 62 10.62 -0.86 -17.16
#